data_AF-D7C140-F1
#
_entry.id   AF-D7C140-F1
#
_cell.length_a   1.000
_cell.length_b   1.000
_cell.length_c   1.000
_cell.angle_alpha   90.00
_cell.angle_beta   90.00
_cell.angle_gamma   90.00
#
_symmetry.space_group_name_H-M   'P 1'
#
loop_
_entity.id
_entity.type
_entity.pdbx_description
1 polymer ?
#
loop_
_entity_poly.entity_id
_entity_poly.type
_entity_poly.pdbx_seq_one_letter_code
_entity_poly.pdbx_strand_id
1 'polypeptide(L)'
;MEAAVGGHLVARWAAESGEAIWAVHDAETGKVEATTTCSVGSLRPDEDQPGYPAVASRDGRYLAAGPLAFDLRQRSGLCLAGDGDRKEVLLASVRDDGTAYGVVSEGEEVTDDSTQTRVQVSLATGRPMTLGIDTEVPMVPLKESALFLTRDESDFVRISVLQNR
;
A
#
# COMPACT_ATOMS: atom_id res chain seq x y z
N MET A 1 16.38 2.90 -6.25
CA MET A 1 14.95 2.83 -6.61
C MET A 1 14.39 1.53 -6.07
N GLU A 2 13.35 1.64 -5.27
CA GLU A 2 12.68 0.54 -4.56
C GLU A 2 11.40 0.12 -5.27
N ALA A 3 10.65 1.07 -5.84
CA ALA A 3 9.45 0.81 -6.63
C ALA A 3 9.18 1.91 -7.67
N ALA A 4 8.30 1.62 -8.65
CA ALA A 4 7.74 2.60 -9.60
C ALA A 4 6.23 2.40 -9.74
N VAL A 5 5.50 3.51 -9.88
CA VAL A 5 4.08 3.49 -10.24
C VAL A 5 3.65 4.84 -10.79
N GLY A 6 2.82 4.85 -11.84
CA GLY A 6 2.12 6.06 -12.29
C GLY A 6 2.99 7.24 -12.71
N GLY A 7 4.22 7.02 -13.16
CA GLY A 7 5.16 8.11 -13.46
C GLY A 7 5.97 8.60 -12.25
N HIS A 8 5.93 7.87 -11.13
CA HIS A 8 6.67 8.16 -9.92
C HIS A 8 7.65 7.05 -9.57
N LEU A 9 8.76 7.42 -8.91
CA LEU A 9 9.78 6.52 -8.39
C LEU A 9 9.81 6.63 -6.87
N VAL A 10 9.80 5.49 -6.18
CA VAL A 10 10.06 5.42 -4.73
C VAL A 10 11.53 5.09 -4.51
N ALA A 11 12.23 5.91 -3.74
CA ALA A 11 13.63 5.75 -3.41
C ALA A 11 13.85 5.79 -1.89
N ARG A 12 14.92 5.11 -1.47
CA ARG A 12 15.37 5.04 -0.08
C ARG A 12 16.82 5.49 0.02
N TRP A 13 17.14 6.22 1.08
CA TRP A 13 18.52 6.45 1.51
C TRP A 13 18.58 6.58 3.04
N ALA A 14 19.78 6.52 3.60
CA ALA A 14 20.01 6.76 5.01
C ALA A 14 20.32 8.25 5.23
N ALA A 15 19.69 8.86 6.23
CA ALA A 15 20.12 10.12 6.79
C ALA A 15 21.46 9.95 7.52
N GLU A 16 22.14 11.06 7.84
CA GLU A 16 23.36 11.03 8.67
C GLU A 16 23.11 10.41 10.05
N SER A 17 21.88 10.54 10.57
CA SER A 17 21.43 9.90 11.81
C SER A 17 21.27 8.38 11.70
N GLY A 18 21.37 7.80 10.50
CA GLY A 18 21.08 6.40 10.20
C GLY A 18 19.59 6.11 9.96
N GLU A 19 18.70 7.09 10.15
CA GLU A 19 17.27 6.94 9.87
C GLU A 19 17.01 6.77 8.37
N ALA A 20 16.16 5.82 8.00
CA ALA A 20 15.80 5.59 6.61
C ALA A 20 14.79 6.65 6.13
N ILE A 21 15.19 7.43 5.13
CA ILE A 21 14.34 8.38 4.43
C ILE A 21 13.81 7.70 3.17
N TRP A 22 12.50 7.82 2.98
CA TRP A 22 11.77 7.41 1.80
C TRP A 22 11.27 8.62 1.06
N ALA A 23 11.41 8.64 -0.25
CA ALA A 23 10.89 9.71 -1.07
C ALA A 23 10.25 9.22 -2.36
N VAL A 24 9.19 9.93 -2.74
CA VAL A 24 8.60 9.86 -4.06
C VAL A 24 9.25 10.93 -4.93
N HIS A 25 9.72 10.52 -6.09
CA HIS A 25 10.24 11.39 -7.12
C HIS A 25 9.36 11.34 -8.35
N ASP A 26 9.17 12.49 -8.99
CA ASP A 26 8.68 12.55 -10.37
C ASP A 26 9.69 11.83 -11.28
N ALA A 27 9.23 10.86 -12.07
CA ALA A 27 10.13 9.98 -12.82
C ALA A 27 10.80 10.69 -14.01
N GLU A 28 10.21 11.77 -14.53
CA GLU A 28 10.73 12.52 -15.67
C GLU A 28 11.83 13.49 -15.24
N THR A 29 11.59 14.23 -14.15
CA THR A 29 12.44 15.33 -13.68
C THR A 29 13.36 14.94 -12.53
N GLY A 30 13.06 13.83 -11.84
CA GLY A 30 13.75 13.41 -10.61
C GLY A 30 13.45 14.26 -9.38
N LYS A 31 12.52 15.22 -9.48
CA LYS A 31 12.17 16.12 -8.38
C LYS A 31 11.47 15.35 -7.26
N VAL A 32 11.85 15.60 -6.01
CA VAL A 32 11.16 15.07 -4.83
C VAL A 32 9.76 15.69 -4.71
N GLU A 33 8.75 14.84 -4.61
CA GLU A 33 7.34 15.21 -4.51
C GLU A 33 6.76 14.98 -3.12
N ALA A 34 7.21 13.93 -2.42
CA ALA A 34 6.85 13.66 -1.03
C ALA A 34 7.97 12.89 -0.33
N THR A 35 8.05 13.01 1.00
CA THR A 35 9.02 12.29 1.82
C THR A 35 8.40 11.80 3.11
N THR A 36 8.93 10.71 3.66
CA THR A 36 8.66 10.26 5.02
C THR A 36 9.86 9.50 5.58
N THR A 37 9.88 9.27 6.88
CA THR A 37 10.82 8.36 7.51
C THR A 37 10.10 7.08 7.90
N CYS A 38 10.75 5.94 7.69
CA CYS A 38 10.14 4.65 7.99
C CYS A 38 11.20 3.56 8.09
N SER A 39 11.20 2.85 9.21
CA SER A 39 12.14 1.78 9.53
C SER A 39 11.73 0.44 8.90
N VAL A 40 11.40 0.44 7.61
CA VAL A 40 11.16 -0.76 6.81
C VAL A 40 12.39 -1.13 5.99
N GLY A 41 12.55 -2.42 5.67
CA GLY A 41 13.59 -2.98 4.81
C GLY A 41 13.45 -2.59 3.33
N SER A 42 13.74 -3.53 2.45
CA SER A 42 13.49 -3.39 1.00
C SER A 42 11.98 -3.33 0.73
N LEU A 43 11.54 -2.60 -0.30
CA LEU A 43 10.17 -2.78 -0.83
C LEU A 43 10.12 -3.79 -1.98
N ARG A 44 11.28 -4.22 -2.47
CA ARG A 44 11.35 -5.17 -3.57
C ARG A 44 10.90 -6.52 -3.05
N PRO A 45 9.85 -7.12 -3.64
CA PRO A 45 9.47 -8.47 -3.28
C PRO A 45 10.61 -9.42 -3.63
N ASP A 46 10.95 -10.29 -2.69
CA ASP A 46 11.77 -11.48 -2.88
C ASP A 46 11.03 -12.69 -2.32
N GLU A 47 11.61 -13.90 -2.44
CA GLU A 47 10.96 -15.14 -1.99
C GLU A 47 10.61 -15.11 -0.49
N ASP A 48 11.31 -14.30 0.32
CA ASP A 48 11.13 -14.22 1.77
C ASP A 48 10.27 -13.02 2.20
N GLN A 49 10.00 -12.07 1.30
CA GLN A 49 9.15 -10.87 1.52
C GLN A 49 8.16 -10.67 0.37
N PRO A 50 7.09 -11.49 0.29
CA PRO A 50 5.97 -11.18 -0.57
C PRO A 50 5.33 -9.85 -0.12
N GLY A 51 5.09 -8.97 -1.08
CA GLY A 51 4.51 -7.66 -0.84
C GLY A 51 3.64 -7.22 -2.00
N TYR A 52 2.71 -6.30 -1.73
CA TYR A 52 1.95 -5.68 -2.81
C TYR A 52 2.84 -4.80 -3.67
N PRO A 53 2.62 -4.76 -5.00
CA PRO A 53 3.30 -3.79 -5.85
C PRO A 53 2.96 -2.37 -5.41
N ALA A 54 3.80 -1.40 -5.80
CA ALA A 54 3.44 -0.01 -5.63
C ALA A 54 2.19 0.33 -6.44
N VAL A 55 1.29 1.09 -5.81
CA VAL A 55 -0.01 1.48 -6.36
C VAL A 55 -0.22 2.98 -6.20
N ALA A 56 -0.96 3.57 -7.12
CA ALA A 56 -1.35 4.97 -7.07
C ALA A 56 -2.87 5.11 -7.14
N SER A 57 -3.39 6.18 -6.55
CA SER A 57 -4.77 6.58 -6.77
C SER A 57 -4.93 6.98 -8.24
N ARG A 58 -6.17 6.96 -8.73
CA ARG A 58 -6.44 7.20 -10.15
C ARG A 58 -6.12 8.63 -10.55
N ASP A 59 -6.32 9.58 -9.63
CA ASP A 59 -5.94 10.98 -9.81
C ASP A 59 -4.43 11.25 -9.61
N GLY A 60 -3.66 10.22 -9.25
CA GLY A 60 -2.21 10.31 -9.01
C GLY A 60 -1.84 11.07 -7.73
N ARG A 61 -2.81 11.49 -6.89
CA ARG A 61 -2.52 12.24 -5.67
C ARG A 61 -1.86 11.38 -4.59
N TYR A 62 -2.31 10.15 -4.47
CA TYR A 62 -1.87 9.23 -3.43
C TYR A 62 -1.07 8.08 -4.03
N LEU A 63 -0.05 7.64 -3.31
CA LEU A 63 0.78 6.50 -3.67
C LEU A 63 0.94 5.62 -2.43
N ALA A 64 0.89 4.31 -2.60
CA ALA A 64 1.26 3.35 -1.55
C ALA A 64 2.27 2.33 -2.09
N ALA A 65 3.18 1.88 -1.23
CA ALA A 65 4.17 0.86 -1.55
C ALA A 65 4.57 0.11 -0.27
N GLY A 66 4.16 -1.16 -0.16
CA GLY A 66 4.30 -1.92 1.09
C GLY A 66 3.62 -1.18 2.26
N PRO A 67 4.34 -0.88 3.36
CA PRO A 67 3.80 -0.14 4.49
C PRO A 67 3.89 1.39 4.36
N LEU A 68 4.38 1.91 3.23
CA LEU A 68 4.48 3.33 2.99
C LEU A 68 3.24 3.84 2.28
N ALA A 69 2.79 5.03 2.65
CA ALA A 69 1.78 5.78 1.91
C ALA A 69 2.19 7.25 1.78
N PHE A 70 1.83 7.91 0.68
CA PHE A 70 2.21 9.28 0.39
C PHE A 70 1.00 10.09 -0.11
N ASP A 71 0.90 11.34 0.34
CA ASP A 71 0.02 12.36 -0.25
C ASP A 71 0.90 13.37 -0.98
N LEU A 72 0.97 13.26 -2.31
CA LEU A 72 1.84 14.09 -3.15
C LEU A 72 1.40 15.55 -3.17
N ARG A 73 0.12 15.82 -2.87
CA ARG A 73 -0.39 17.19 -2.74
C ARG A 73 0.11 17.84 -1.46
N GLN A 74 0.12 17.09 -0.36
CA GLN A 74 0.64 17.57 0.93
C GLN A 74 2.15 17.42 1.07
N ARG A 75 2.80 16.71 0.14
CA ARG A 75 4.23 16.39 0.13
C ARG A 75 4.69 15.63 1.37
N SER A 76 3.81 14.82 1.93
CA SER A 76 4.04 14.05 3.15
C SER A 76 3.83 12.56 2.90
N GLY A 77 4.36 11.73 3.79
CA GLY A 77 4.06 10.31 3.82
C GLY A 77 3.88 9.76 5.22
N LEU A 78 3.31 8.56 5.27
CA LEU A 78 2.99 7.79 6.45
C LEU A 78 3.77 6.48 6.43
N CYS A 79 4.25 6.08 7.60
CA CYS A 79 4.86 4.79 7.85
C CYS A 79 3.88 3.91 8.63
N LEU A 80 3.44 2.82 8.01
CA LEU A 80 2.59 1.79 8.61
C LEU A 80 3.39 0.52 8.95
N ALA A 81 4.72 0.65 9.02
CA ALA A 81 5.58 -0.44 9.47
C ALA A 81 5.26 -0.77 10.94
N GLY A 82 5.54 -2.01 11.31
CA GLY A 82 5.40 -2.45 12.69
C GLY A 82 6.35 -1.68 13.60
N ASP A 83 5.89 -1.40 14.82
CA ASP A 83 6.66 -0.69 15.84
C ASP A 83 6.22 -1.16 17.23
N GLY A 84 7.10 -1.90 17.90
CA GLY A 84 6.80 -2.57 19.17
C GLY A 84 5.61 -3.51 19.03
N ASP A 85 4.51 -3.19 19.71
CA ASP A 85 3.28 -4.00 19.73
C ASP A 85 2.39 -3.80 18.49
N ARG A 86 2.71 -2.82 17.63
CA ARG A 86 1.95 -2.57 16.40
C ARG A 86 2.45 -3.50 15.30
N LYS A 87 1.54 -4.29 14.73
CA LYS A 87 1.81 -5.06 13.52
C LYS A 87 1.94 -4.16 12.29
N GLU A 88 2.74 -4.59 11.32
CA GLU A 88 2.89 -3.92 10.03
C GLU A 88 1.61 -4.03 9.19
N VAL A 89 1.28 -2.98 8.43
CA VAL A 89 0.18 -2.99 7.47
C VAL A 89 0.74 -2.80 6.07
N LEU A 90 0.43 -3.72 5.16
CA LEU A 90 0.79 -3.66 3.75
C LEU A 90 -0.41 -3.20 2.94
N LEU A 91 -0.23 -2.13 2.15
CA LEU A 91 -1.30 -1.52 1.37
C LEU A 91 -1.37 -2.11 -0.05
N ALA A 92 -2.56 -2.56 -0.43
CA ALA A 92 -2.84 -3.17 -1.73
C ALA A 92 -3.41 -2.18 -2.74
N SER A 93 -4.16 -1.18 -2.28
CA SER A 93 -4.83 -0.21 -3.15
C SER A 93 -5.15 1.09 -2.42
N VAL A 94 -5.38 2.16 -3.19
CA VAL A 94 -5.72 3.49 -2.64
C VAL A 94 -6.70 4.23 -3.54
N ARG A 95 -7.69 4.89 -2.93
CA ARG A 95 -8.72 5.72 -3.58
C ARG A 95 -8.29 7.19 -3.66
N ASP A 96 -8.91 7.92 -4.57
CA ASP A 96 -8.71 9.37 -4.75
C ASP A 96 -9.11 10.21 -3.51
N ASP A 97 -9.88 9.64 -2.57
CA ASP A 97 -10.22 10.28 -1.30
C ASP A 97 -9.20 10.01 -0.16
N GLY A 98 -8.15 9.24 -0.45
CA GLY A 98 -7.12 8.87 0.52
C GLY A 98 -7.51 7.68 1.40
N THR A 99 -8.56 6.93 1.06
CA THR A 99 -8.83 5.62 1.68
C THR A 99 -7.97 4.56 1.00
N ALA A 100 -7.12 3.89 1.77
CA ALA A 100 -6.32 2.76 1.32
C ALA A 100 -6.84 1.45 1.93
N TYR A 101 -6.65 0.35 1.23
CA TYR A 101 -7.01 -0.99 1.67
C TYR A 101 -5.78 -1.90 1.63
N GLY A 102 -5.75 -2.89 2.51
CA GLY A 102 -4.61 -3.78 2.63
C GLY A 102 -4.82 -4.86 3.68
N VAL A 103 -3.70 -5.40 4.15
CA VAL A 103 -3.66 -6.49 5.13
C VAL A 103 -2.67 -6.16 6.24
N VAL A 104 -2.88 -6.74 7.42
CA VAL A 104 -1.88 -6.79 8.48
C VAL A 104 -0.90 -7.91 8.14
N SER A 105 0.39 -7.58 8.04
CA SER A 105 1.44 -8.56 7.84
C SER A 105 1.69 -9.33 9.13
N GLU A 106 1.67 -10.65 9.06
CA GLU A 106 2.02 -11.54 10.17
C GLU A 106 3.45 -12.11 10.07
N GLY A 107 4.23 -11.64 9.09
CA GLY A 107 5.59 -12.15 8.82
C GLY A 107 5.62 -13.47 8.06
N GLU A 108 4.46 -14.02 7.72
CA GLU A 108 4.27 -15.15 6.79
C GLU A 108 3.88 -14.61 5.39
N GLU A 109 3.88 -15.49 4.37
CA GLU A 109 3.58 -15.09 3.00
C GLU A 109 2.29 -14.26 2.88
N VAL A 110 2.31 -13.19 2.07
CA VAL A 110 1.10 -12.48 1.65
C VAL A 110 0.38 -13.34 0.62
N THR A 111 -0.41 -14.29 1.13
CA THR A 111 -1.31 -15.11 0.32
C THR A 111 -2.70 -14.48 0.31
N ASP A 112 -3.48 -14.74 -0.75
CA ASP A 112 -4.92 -14.39 -0.81
C ASP A 112 -5.76 -15.28 0.14
N ASP A 113 -5.13 -15.90 1.14
CA ASP A 113 -5.77 -16.81 2.07
C ASP A 113 -6.65 -16.04 3.08
N SER A 114 -7.72 -16.72 3.45
CA SER A 114 -8.77 -16.34 4.41
C SER A 114 -8.28 -15.96 5.82
N THR A 115 -6.98 -16.09 6.10
CA THR A 115 -6.41 -15.95 7.45
C THR A 115 -5.87 -14.55 7.74
N GLN A 116 -5.59 -13.73 6.72
CA GLN A 116 -5.02 -12.41 6.93
C GLN A 116 -6.03 -11.38 7.42
N THR A 117 -5.65 -10.58 8.42
CA THR A 117 -6.50 -9.49 8.91
C THR A 117 -6.53 -8.37 7.89
N ARG A 118 -7.69 -8.17 7.25
CA ARG A 118 -7.90 -7.13 6.25
C ARG A 118 -8.19 -5.79 6.91
N VAL A 119 -7.68 -4.71 6.34
CA VAL A 119 -7.78 -3.37 6.92
C VAL A 119 -8.09 -2.32 5.88
N GLN A 120 -8.75 -1.25 6.34
CA GLN A 120 -8.79 0.04 5.66
C GLN A 120 -7.98 1.06 6.46
N VAL A 121 -7.33 1.99 5.77
CA VAL A 121 -6.54 3.07 6.39
C VAL A 121 -6.94 4.38 5.74
N SER A 122 -7.25 5.40 6.55
CA SER A 122 -7.32 6.77 6.04
C SER A 122 -5.92 7.37 6.02
N LEU A 123 -5.42 7.77 4.84
CA LEU A 123 -4.11 8.42 4.72
C LEU A 123 -4.07 9.83 5.34
N ALA A 124 -5.21 10.38 5.75
CA ALA A 124 -5.23 11.61 6.53
C ALA A 124 -4.88 11.38 8.02
N THR A 125 -5.15 10.18 8.54
CA THR A 125 -4.97 9.87 9.98
C THR A 125 -3.91 8.80 10.24
N GLY A 126 -3.59 7.97 9.24
CA GLY A 126 -2.68 6.84 9.37
C GLY A 126 -3.16 5.74 10.31
N ARG A 127 -4.45 5.72 10.68
CA ARG A 127 -5.00 4.74 11.62
C ARG A 127 -5.70 3.60 10.86
N PRO A 128 -5.20 2.35 10.95
CA PRO A 128 -5.89 1.20 10.40
C PRO A 128 -7.18 0.89 11.16
N MET A 129 -8.18 0.46 10.41
CA MET A 129 -9.42 -0.12 10.91
C MET A 129 -9.56 -1.51 10.31
N THR A 130 -9.86 -2.49 11.14
CA THR A 130 -10.12 -3.85 10.69
C THR A 130 -11.42 -3.92 9.89
N LEU A 131 -11.38 -4.69 8.81
CA LEU A 131 -12.55 -5.06 8.03
C LEU A 131 -13.14 -6.37 8.57
N GLY A 132 -14.39 -6.68 8.21
CA GLY A 132 -15.00 -7.95 8.59
C GLY A 132 -14.28 -9.13 7.95
N ILE A 133 -14.31 -10.30 8.60
CA ILE A 133 -13.57 -11.50 8.19
C ILE A 133 -13.84 -11.94 6.73
N ASP A 134 -15.05 -11.70 6.22
CA ASP A 134 -15.46 -12.04 4.85
C ASP A 134 -15.37 -10.84 3.88
N THR A 135 -14.67 -9.77 4.23
CA THR A 135 -14.57 -8.58 3.38
C THR A 135 -13.44 -8.74 2.38
N GLU A 136 -13.72 -8.80 1.07
CA GLU A 136 -12.65 -8.77 0.06
C GLU A 136 -11.96 -7.40 -0.01
N VAL A 137 -10.65 -7.38 -0.24
CA VAL A 137 -9.88 -6.14 -0.48
C VAL A 137 -9.87 -5.85 -1.97
N PRO A 138 -10.28 -4.64 -2.42
CA PRO A 138 -10.31 -4.32 -3.83
C PRO A 138 -8.90 -4.16 -4.39
N MET A 139 -8.64 -4.76 -5.54
CA MET A 139 -7.43 -4.50 -6.32
C MET A 139 -7.49 -3.10 -6.95
N VAL A 140 -8.66 -2.73 -7.48
CA VAL A 140 -8.90 -1.41 -8.08
C VAL A 140 -10.15 -0.81 -7.46
N PRO A 141 -10.01 0.00 -6.40
CA PRO A 141 -11.14 0.71 -5.82
C PRO A 141 -11.47 1.96 -6.66
N LEU A 142 -12.74 2.12 -7.03
CA LEU A 142 -13.24 3.28 -7.75
C LEU A 142 -14.25 4.04 -6.87
N LYS A 143 -14.83 5.12 -7.40
CA LYS A 143 -15.78 5.94 -6.65
C LYS A 143 -17.06 5.16 -6.30
N GLU A 144 -17.64 4.47 -7.27
CA GLU A 144 -18.94 3.78 -7.17
C GLU A 144 -18.84 2.29 -7.54
N SER A 145 -17.63 1.79 -7.73
CA SER A 145 -17.38 0.41 -8.11
C SER A 145 -16.03 -0.06 -7.58
N ALA A 146 -15.79 -1.37 -7.62
CA ALA A 146 -14.49 -1.94 -7.29
C ALA A 146 -14.24 -3.22 -8.07
N LEU A 147 -12.98 -3.44 -8.48
CA LEU A 147 -12.51 -4.69 -9.05
C LEU A 147 -11.81 -5.51 -7.96
N PHE A 148 -12.17 -6.78 -7.89
CA PHE A 148 -11.55 -7.76 -7.01
C PHE A 148 -10.92 -8.86 -7.86
N LEU A 149 -9.71 -9.26 -7.47
CA LEU A 149 -9.07 -10.47 -7.97
C LEU A 149 -8.94 -11.40 -6.78
N THR A 150 -9.62 -12.54 -6.83
CA THR A 150 -9.53 -13.56 -5.80
C THR A 150 -9.27 -14.93 -6.42
N ARG A 151 -9.11 -15.95 -5.59
CA ARG A 151 -9.19 -17.36 -6.01
C ARG A 151 -10.49 -17.99 -5.55
N ASP A 152 -11.01 -18.97 -6.29
CA ASP A 152 -12.15 -19.78 -5.87
C ASP A 152 -11.72 -21.07 -5.14
N GLU A 153 -12.68 -21.87 -4.69
CA GLU A 153 -12.46 -23.13 -3.97
C GLU A 153 -11.65 -24.17 -4.77
N SER A 154 -11.57 -24.00 -6.09
CA SER A 154 -10.79 -24.86 -7.01
C SER A 154 -9.47 -24.21 -7.43
N ASP A 155 -9.06 -23.15 -6.74
CA ASP A 155 -7.85 -22.36 -7.00
C ASP A 155 -7.85 -21.64 -8.38
N PHE A 156 -9.02 -21.47 -9.00
CA PHE A 156 -9.11 -20.65 -10.21
C PHE A 156 -9.17 -19.17 -9.88
N VAL A 157 -8.49 -18.38 -10.69
CA VAL A 157 -8.55 -16.91 -10.62
C VAL A 157 -9.98 -16.45 -10.93
N ARG A 158 -10.59 -15.74 -9.98
CA ARG A 158 -11.89 -15.10 -10.08
C ARG A 158 -11.73 -13.59 -10.17
N ILE A 159 -12.34 -12.99 -11.19
CA ILE A 159 -12.43 -11.54 -11.33
C ILE A 159 -13.88 -11.13 -11.05
N SER A 160 -14.08 -10.29 -10.05
CA SER A 160 -15.40 -9.82 -9.62
C SER A 160 -15.47 -8.29 -9.66
N VAL A 161 -16.66 -7.76 -9.98
CA VAL A 161 -16.92 -6.31 -9.96
C VAL A 161 -18.09 -6.02 -9.03
N LEU A 162 -17.85 -5.18 -8.03
CA LEU A 162 -18.91 -4.57 -7.25
C LEU A 162 -19.33 -3.25 -7.91
N GLN A 163 -20.64 -3.03 -8.05
CA GLN A 163 -21.21 -1.76 -8.48
C GLN A 163 -22.23 -1.31 -7.44
N ASN A 164 -22.00 -0.14 -6.84
CA ASN A 164 -23.05 0.53 -6.08
C ASN A 164 -23.96 1.26 -7.06
N ARG A 165 -25.25 0.88 -7.05
CA ARG A 165 -26.31 1.52 -7.83
C ARG A 165 -27.02 2.58 -7.00
#